data_AF-A0A2W5NDH7-F1
#
_entry.id   AF-A0A2W5NDH7-F1
#
_cell.length_a   1.000
_cell.length_b   1.000
_cell.length_c   1.000
_cell.angle_alpha   90.00
_cell.angle_beta   90.00
_cell.angle_gamma   90.00
#
_symmetry.space_group_name_H-M   'P 1'
#
loop_
_entity.id
_entity.type
_entity.pdbx_description
1 polymer ?
#
loop_
_entity_poly.entity_id
_entity_poly.type
_entity_poly.pdbx_seq_one_letter_code
_entity_poly.pdbx_strand_id
1 'polypeptide(L)'
;MEVGMTGYSVVDVSTYPNRFVLAVASERGAQLFACRLGDGEGLPSLSYVPGGGFGLPDAAPELRAAARVQMLHDEISREIASERWANPEARAKWLAFRFEDGTVRAYLEHNLTVVRRCAADPALVDVIEIYGEMPNGRELFDLWRSIPRDPGAQA
;
A
#
# COMPACT_ATOMS: atom_id res chain seq x y z
N MET A 1 21.80 -11.55 21.66
CA MET A 1 21.48 -10.65 20.53
C MET A 1 20.01 -10.86 20.22
N GLU A 2 19.14 -10.02 20.77
CA GLU A 2 17.74 -9.99 20.35
C GLU A 2 17.73 -9.45 18.91
N VAL A 3 17.37 -10.30 17.96
CA VAL A 3 17.00 -9.87 16.62
C VAL A 3 15.66 -9.18 16.81
N GLY A 4 15.68 -7.89 17.13
CA GLY A 4 14.48 -7.07 17.25
C GLY A 4 13.76 -7.14 15.91
N MET A 5 12.66 -7.89 15.85
CA MET A 5 11.76 -7.87 14.72
C MET A 5 11.27 -6.42 14.56
N THR A 6 11.85 -5.70 13.61
CA THR A 6 11.33 -4.40 13.16
C THR A 6 10.02 -4.66 12.43
N GLY A 7 8.96 -4.87 13.21
CA GLY A 7 7.59 -4.89 12.71
C GLY A 7 7.17 -3.48 12.27
N TYR A 8 5.97 -3.40 11.73
CA TYR A 8 5.34 -2.17 11.27
C TYR A 8 4.08 -1.93 12.08
N SER A 9 3.73 -0.67 12.26
CA SER A 9 2.51 -0.27 12.92
C SER A 9 1.57 0.39 11.93
N VAL A 10 0.34 -0.07 11.87
CA VAL A 10 -0.74 0.62 11.17
C VAL A 10 -1.25 1.73 12.09
N VAL A 11 -1.37 2.93 11.52
CA VAL A 11 -1.72 4.13 12.26
C VAL A 11 -2.86 4.88 11.56
N ASP A 12 -3.73 5.46 12.36
CA ASP A 12 -4.69 6.47 11.93
C ASP A 12 -3.99 7.84 11.94
N VAL A 13 -3.94 8.48 10.76
CA VAL A 13 -3.31 9.78 10.55
C VAL A 13 -4.32 10.93 10.39
N SER A 14 -5.60 10.69 10.71
CA SER A 14 -6.64 11.72 10.68
C SER A 14 -6.53 12.73 11.83
N THR A 15 -5.76 12.42 12.87
CA THR A 15 -5.55 13.29 14.04
C THR A 15 -4.07 13.38 14.39
N TYR A 16 -3.66 14.48 15.03
CA TYR A 16 -2.32 14.64 15.61
C TYR A 16 -2.40 14.61 17.15
N PRO A 17 -1.58 13.80 17.84
CA PRO A 17 -0.65 12.81 17.28
C PRO A 17 -1.40 11.65 16.60
N ASN A 18 -0.72 11.00 15.64
CA ASN A 18 -1.20 9.78 14.98
C ASN A 18 -1.60 8.72 16.02
N ARG A 19 -2.56 7.86 15.67
CA ARG A 19 -3.15 6.90 16.59
C ARG A 19 -2.80 5.46 16.20
N PHE A 20 -2.34 4.66 17.15
CA PHE A 20 -1.97 3.26 16.92
C PHE A 20 -3.20 2.35 16.72
N VAL A 21 -3.21 1.57 15.65
CA VAL A 21 -4.28 0.60 15.37
C VAL A 21 -3.81 -0.81 15.73
N LEU A 22 -2.81 -1.32 15.00
CA LEU A 22 -2.24 -2.65 15.20
C LEU A 22 -0.75 -2.69 14.79
N ALA A 23 -0.04 -3.68 15.29
CA ALA A 23 1.33 -4.01 14.86
C ALA A 23 1.32 -5.29 14.02
N VAL A 24 2.18 -5.34 13.02
CA VAL A 24 2.29 -6.44 12.05
C VAL A 24 3.76 -6.71 11.71
N ALA A 25 4.05 -7.91 11.24
CA ALA A 25 5.44 -8.36 11.05
C ALA A 25 6.11 -7.81 9.78
N SER A 26 5.35 -7.42 8.75
CA SER A 26 5.88 -6.99 7.45
C SER A 26 5.29 -5.68 6.97
N GLU A 27 6.03 -4.99 6.11
CA GLU A 27 5.63 -3.72 5.52
C GLU A 27 4.39 -3.91 4.64
N ARG A 28 4.41 -4.93 3.77
CA ARG A 28 3.28 -5.27 2.91
C ARG A 28 2.04 -5.61 3.72
N GLY A 29 2.20 -6.33 4.83
CA GLY A 29 1.10 -6.60 5.75
C GLY A 29 0.49 -5.31 6.28
N ALA A 30 1.33 -4.36 6.74
CA ALA A 30 0.85 -3.08 7.27
C ALA A 30 0.10 -2.28 6.22
N GLN A 31 0.62 -2.24 4.99
CA GLN A 31 -0.03 -1.61 3.86
C GLN A 31 -1.38 -2.24 3.54
N LEU A 32 -1.46 -3.57 3.48
CA LEU A 32 -2.71 -4.27 3.19
C LEU A 32 -3.75 -4.07 4.29
N PHE A 33 -3.35 -4.06 5.57
CA PHE A 33 -4.25 -3.68 6.66
C PHE A 33 -4.75 -2.24 6.48
N ALA A 34 -3.87 -1.29 6.14
CA ALA A 34 -4.26 0.09 5.87
C ALA A 34 -5.25 0.18 4.68
N CYS A 35 -5.05 -0.60 3.61
CA CYS A 35 -5.98 -0.70 2.49
C CYS A 35 -7.35 -1.24 2.93
N ARG A 36 -7.38 -2.44 3.53
CA ARG A 36 -8.64 -3.14 3.81
C ARG A 36 -9.46 -2.49 4.92
N LEU A 37 -8.80 -1.96 5.94
CA LEU A 37 -9.48 -1.18 6.98
C LEU A 37 -9.91 0.19 6.45
N GLY A 38 -9.15 0.82 5.54
CA GLY A 38 -9.51 2.11 4.94
C GLY A 38 -10.61 2.03 3.88
N ASP A 39 -10.87 0.85 3.33
CA ASP A 39 -11.94 0.61 2.35
C ASP A 39 -13.33 0.53 3.03
N GLY A 40 -13.37 0.19 4.32
CA GLY A 40 -14.60 0.20 5.12
C GLY A 40 -15.13 1.63 5.27
N GLU A 41 -16.32 1.88 4.74
CA GLU A 41 -16.95 3.20 4.61
C GLU A 41 -16.72 4.15 5.81
N GLY A 42 -16.03 5.27 5.54
CA GLY A 42 -15.88 6.39 6.48
C GLY A 42 -14.73 6.28 7.49
N LEU A 43 -13.89 5.26 7.39
CA LEU A 43 -12.76 5.10 8.29
C LEU A 43 -11.60 6.08 7.96
N PRO A 44 -10.84 6.52 8.98
CA PRO A 44 -9.84 7.57 8.86
C PRO A 44 -8.73 7.22 7.85
N SER A 45 -8.00 8.24 7.37
CA SER A 45 -6.79 8.03 6.57
C SER A 45 -5.82 7.12 7.35
N LEU A 46 -5.69 5.87 6.92
CA LEU A 46 -4.76 4.92 7.51
C LEU A 46 -3.43 4.95 6.76
N SER A 47 -2.35 4.82 7.51
CA SER A 47 -1.01 4.64 6.97
C SER A 47 -0.25 3.66 7.85
N TYR A 48 1.05 3.52 7.64
CA TYR A 48 1.90 2.70 8.49
C TYR A 48 3.25 3.37 8.74
N VAL A 49 3.89 2.97 9.84
CA VAL A 49 5.22 3.43 10.24
C VAL A 49 6.08 2.24 10.65
N PRO A 50 7.41 2.30 10.45
CA PRO A 50 8.32 1.28 10.96
C PRO A 50 8.36 1.30 12.49
N GLY A 51 8.51 0.12 13.10
CA GLY A 51 8.54 -0.09 14.54
C GLY A 51 7.19 -0.49 15.13
N GLY A 52 7.21 -1.00 16.36
CA GLY A 52 6.01 -1.21 17.16
C GLY A 52 5.51 0.12 17.73
N GLY A 53 4.19 0.30 17.85
CA GLY A 53 3.51 1.54 18.22
C GLY A 53 3.76 2.06 19.66
N PHE A 54 4.92 1.77 20.25
CA PHE A 54 5.27 2.00 21.64
C PHE A 54 5.21 3.46 22.12
N GLY A 55 5.03 4.43 21.22
CA GLY A 55 4.93 5.86 21.55
C GLY A 55 3.65 6.56 21.09
N LEU A 56 2.71 5.85 20.45
CA LEU A 56 1.50 6.46 19.92
C LEU A 56 0.29 6.14 20.80
N PRO A 57 -0.62 7.11 21.03
CA PRO A 57 -1.87 6.82 21.69
C PRO A 57 -2.72 5.86 20.85
N ASP A 58 -3.51 5.02 21.50
CA ASP A 58 -4.39 4.08 20.82
C ASP A 58 -5.46 4.80 19.99
N ALA A 59 -5.80 4.20 18.85
CA ALA A 59 -6.94 4.59 18.02
C ALA A 59 -8.28 4.19 18.67
N ALA A 60 -9.37 4.64 18.07
CA ALA A 60 -10.73 4.31 18.51
C ALA A 60 -10.90 2.79 18.70
N PRO A 61 -11.51 2.33 19.81
CA PRO A 61 -11.67 0.90 20.10
C PRO A 61 -12.31 0.10 18.97
N GLU A 62 -13.25 0.70 18.25
CA GLU A 62 -13.97 0.11 17.13
C GLU A 62 -13.02 -0.22 15.97
N LEU A 63 -12.13 0.71 15.63
CA LEU A 63 -11.13 0.51 14.58
C LEU A 63 -10.13 -0.58 14.99
N ARG A 64 -9.73 -0.61 16.26
CA ARG A 64 -8.84 -1.66 16.79
C ARG A 64 -9.52 -3.03 16.85
N ALA A 65 -10.82 -3.07 17.09
CA ALA A 65 -11.61 -4.30 17.05
C ALA A 65 -11.74 -4.82 15.62
N ALA A 66 -12.03 -3.94 14.65
CA ALA A 66 -12.09 -4.28 13.23
C ALA A 66 -10.75 -4.86 12.73
N ALA A 67 -9.63 -4.27 13.15
CA ALA A 67 -8.28 -4.76 12.86
C ALA A 67 -7.97 -6.18 13.39
N ARG A 68 -8.75 -6.69 14.35
CA ARG A 68 -8.55 -8.00 14.98
C ARG A 68 -9.47 -9.09 14.44
N VAL A 69 -10.33 -8.77 13.47
CA VAL A 69 -11.22 -9.76 12.86
C VAL A 69 -10.39 -10.80 12.11
N GLN A 70 -10.54 -12.09 12.47
CA GLN A 70 -9.73 -13.17 11.89
C GLN A 70 -9.82 -13.23 10.36
N MET A 71 -11.02 -13.02 9.80
CA MET A 71 -11.25 -13.02 8.36
C MET A 71 -10.33 -12.03 7.62
N LEU A 72 -10.08 -10.86 8.21
CA LEU A 72 -9.18 -9.86 7.64
C LEU A 72 -7.72 -10.34 7.65
N HIS A 73 -7.29 -11.03 8.71
CA HIS A 73 -5.94 -11.62 8.79
C HIS A 73 -5.77 -12.72 7.74
N ASP A 74 -6.81 -13.53 7.50
CA ASP A 74 -6.79 -14.59 6.49
C ASP A 74 -6.78 -14.03 5.06
N GLU A 75 -7.52 -12.95 4.80
CA GLU A 75 -7.47 -12.21 3.53
C GLU A 75 -6.07 -11.65 3.25
N ILE A 76 -5.48 -10.96 4.22
CA ILE A 76 -4.15 -10.37 4.08
C ILE A 76 -3.08 -11.44 3.92
N SER A 77 -3.18 -12.54 4.66
CA SER A 77 -2.23 -13.66 4.52
C SER A 77 -2.31 -14.32 3.14
N ARG A 78 -3.51 -14.45 2.57
CA ARG A 78 -3.70 -14.96 1.21
C ARG A 78 -3.09 -14.03 0.16
N GLU A 79 -3.27 -12.72 0.32
CA GLU A 79 -2.70 -11.72 -0.59
C GLU A 79 -1.16 -11.72 -0.54
N ILE A 80 -0.56 -11.76 0.65
CA ILE A 80 0.89 -11.86 0.78
C ILE A 80 1.41 -13.17 0.15
N ALA A 81 0.67 -14.27 0.31
CA ALA A 81 1.04 -15.55 -0.28
C ALA A 81 0.94 -15.54 -1.82
N SER A 82 -0.04 -14.86 -2.41
CA SER A 82 -0.18 -14.74 -3.87
C SER A 82 0.94 -13.89 -4.49
N GLU A 83 1.40 -12.86 -3.76
CA GLU A 83 2.47 -11.96 -4.22
C GLU A 83 3.88 -12.51 -3.98
N ARG A 84 4.04 -13.61 -3.22
CA ARG A 84 5.34 -14.08 -2.70
C ARG A 84 6.44 -14.23 -3.76
N TRP A 85 6.11 -14.64 -4.97
CA TRP A 85 7.09 -14.80 -6.04
C TRP A 85 7.61 -13.45 -6.57
N ALA A 86 6.73 -12.45 -6.67
CA ALA A 86 7.08 -11.11 -7.12
C ALA A 86 7.60 -10.22 -5.99
N ASN A 87 7.24 -10.54 -4.74
CA ASN A 87 7.55 -9.76 -3.54
C ASN A 87 8.02 -10.67 -2.38
N PRO A 88 9.17 -11.37 -2.52
CA PRO A 88 9.64 -12.33 -1.53
C PRO A 88 10.00 -11.69 -0.18
N GLU A 89 10.30 -10.39 -0.19
CA GLU A 89 10.66 -9.61 1.00
C GLU A 89 9.46 -8.91 1.65
N ALA A 90 8.25 -9.09 1.12
CA ALA A 90 7.02 -8.45 1.61
C ALA A 90 7.17 -6.93 1.78
N ARG A 91 7.76 -6.27 0.77
CA ARG A 91 7.91 -4.81 0.68
C ARG A 91 6.61 -4.14 0.27
N ALA A 92 6.50 -2.84 0.53
CA ALA A 92 5.38 -2.03 0.08
C ALA A 92 5.15 -2.12 -1.45
N LYS A 93 3.87 -2.17 -1.85
CA LYS A 93 3.42 -2.05 -3.24
C LYS A 93 3.14 -0.58 -3.58
N TRP A 94 3.76 -0.13 -4.66
CA TRP A 94 3.48 1.14 -5.32
C TRP A 94 2.70 0.85 -6.60
N LEU A 95 1.69 1.67 -6.85
CA LEU A 95 0.97 1.71 -8.11
C LEU A 95 1.47 2.91 -8.88
N ALA A 96 2.12 2.65 -10.02
CA ALA A 96 2.55 3.70 -10.92
C ALA A 96 1.59 3.82 -12.11
N PHE A 97 1.13 5.04 -12.35
CA PHE A 97 0.15 5.42 -13.35
C PHE A 97 0.83 6.24 -14.45
N ARG A 98 0.53 5.92 -15.71
CA ARG A 98 0.93 6.70 -16.89
C ARG A 98 -0.30 7.25 -17.60
N PHE A 99 -0.29 8.54 -17.90
CA PHE A 99 -1.38 9.24 -18.57
C PHE A 99 -1.03 9.61 -20.03
N GLU A 100 -2.03 9.97 -20.83
CA GLU A 100 -1.89 10.30 -22.26
C GLU A 100 -0.96 11.48 -22.52
N ASP A 101 -0.94 12.46 -21.60
CA ASP A 101 -0.06 13.63 -21.66
C ASP A 101 1.42 13.30 -21.36
N GLY A 102 1.74 12.03 -21.09
CA GLY A 102 3.07 11.56 -20.72
C GLY A 102 3.39 11.74 -19.23
N THR A 103 2.45 12.23 -18.42
CA THR A 103 2.61 12.32 -16.97
C THR A 103 2.73 10.91 -16.38
N VAL A 104 3.68 10.77 -15.45
CA VAL A 104 3.90 9.55 -14.68
C VAL A 104 3.90 9.88 -13.19
N ARG A 105 3.15 9.10 -12.41
CA ARG A 105 3.01 9.25 -10.95
C ARG A 105 2.98 7.89 -10.28
N ALA A 106 3.60 7.76 -9.11
CA ALA A 106 3.53 6.55 -8.29
C ALA A 106 2.99 6.88 -6.91
N TYR A 107 2.10 6.02 -6.40
CA TYR A 107 1.51 6.16 -5.07
C TYR A 107 1.51 4.82 -4.36
N LEU A 108 1.67 4.85 -3.03
CA LEU A 108 1.45 3.68 -2.20
C LEU A 108 0.00 3.20 -2.36
N GLU A 109 -0.18 1.88 -2.45
CA GLU A 109 -1.51 1.27 -2.67
C GLU A 109 -2.55 1.71 -1.63
N HIS A 110 -2.15 1.92 -0.37
CA HIS A 110 -3.04 2.35 0.70
C HIS A 110 -3.50 3.81 0.60
N ASN A 111 -2.96 4.61 -0.33
CA ASN A 111 -3.46 5.95 -0.63
C ASN A 111 -4.73 5.87 -1.49
N LEU A 112 -5.76 5.19 -0.97
CA LEU A 112 -6.94 4.75 -1.70
C LEU A 112 -7.63 5.88 -2.46
N THR A 113 -7.74 7.07 -1.87
CA THR A 113 -8.35 8.24 -2.53
C THR A 113 -7.61 8.63 -3.80
N VAL A 114 -6.28 8.67 -3.76
CA VAL A 114 -5.45 9.07 -4.90
C VAL A 114 -5.42 7.94 -5.93
N VAL A 115 -5.23 6.71 -5.48
CA VAL A 115 -5.24 5.51 -6.33
C VAL A 115 -6.56 5.39 -7.10
N ARG A 116 -7.71 5.56 -6.44
CA ARG A 116 -9.04 5.53 -7.08
C ARG A 116 -9.23 6.67 -8.07
N ARG A 117 -8.77 7.88 -7.73
CA ARG A 117 -8.83 9.03 -8.65
C ARG A 117 -8.01 8.79 -9.91
N CYS A 118 -6.77 8.28 -9.77
CA CYS A 118 -5.95 7.93 -10.91
C CYS A 118 -6.57 6.81 -11.74
N ALA A 119 -7.10 5.76 -11.10
CA ALA A 119 -7.76 4.65 -11.77
C ALA A 119 -9.05 5.04 -12.52
N ALA A 120 -9.74 6.09 -12.06
CA ALA A 120 -10.95 6.61 -12.70
C ALA A 120 -10.68 7.71 -13.73
N ASP A 121 -9.43 8.13 -13.91
CA ASP A 121 -9.05 9.19 -14.85
C ASP A 121 -9.17 8.69 -16.30
N PRO A 122 -9.97 9.34 -17.17
CA PRO A 122 -10.10 8.92 -18.57
C PRO A 122 -8.79 8.99 -19.37
N ALA A 123 -7.83 9.81 -18.95
CA ALA A 123 -6.53 9.93 -19.60
C ALA A 123 -5.53 8.86 -19.13
N LEU A 124 -5.92 7.94 -18.24
CA LEU A 124 -5.06 6.85 -17.80
C LEU A 124 -4.81 5.86 -18.95
N VAL A 125 -3.54 5.67 -19.29
CA VAL A 125 -3.11 4.77 -20.36
C VAL A 125 -2.65 3.42 -19.82
N ASP A 126 -2.00 3.42 -18.65
CA ASP A 126 -1.31 2.23 -18.15
C ASP A 126 -1.06 2.29 -16.64
N VAL A 127 -1.04 1.12 -16.00
CA VAL A 127 -0.75 0.96 -14.57
C VAL A 127 0.21 -0.20 -14.37
N ILE A 128 1.25 0.03 -13.57
CA ILE A 128 2.23 -0.99 -13.21
C ILE A 128 2.38 -1.08 -11.70
N GLU A 129 2.56 -2.31 -11.21
CA GLU A 129 2.84 -2.58 -9.81
C GLU A 129 4.36 -2.65 -9.57
N ILE A 130 4.82 -2.03 -8.49
CA ILE A 130 6.23 -2.01 -8.10
C ILE A 130 6.32 -2.36 -6.63
N TYR A 131 7.15 -3.34 -6.28
CA TYR A 131 7.43 -3.71 -4.89
C TYR A 131 8.77 -3.12 -4.46
N GLY A 132 8.79 -2.27 -3.43
CA GLY A 132 10.03 -1.67 -2.96
C GLY A 132 9.89 -0.30 -2.33
N GLU A 133 11.02 0.42 -2.33
CA GLU A 133 11.07 1.83 -1.94
C GLU A 133 10.39 2.71 -2.99
N MET A 134 10.18 3.99 -2.65
CA MET A 134 9.56 4.96 -3.55
C MET A 134 10.35 5.05 -4.87
N PRO A 135 9.74 4.69 -6.01
CA PRO A 135 10.43 4.80 -7.29
C PRO A 135 10.56 6.28 -7.67
N ASN A 136 11.75 6.68 -8.09
CA ASN A 136 11.98 8.02 -8.61
C ASN A 136 11.49 8.12 -10.08
N GLY A 137 11.34 9.35 -10.58
CA GLY A 137 10.80 9.58 -11.93
C GLY A 137 11.60 8.91 -13.05
N ARG A 138 12.92 8.73 -12.88
CA ARG A 138 13.76 8.05 -13.86
C ARG A 138 13.55 6.55 -13.84
N GLU A 139 13.49 5.94 -12.66
CA GLU A 139 13.19 4.50 -12.49
C GLU A 139 11.85 4.14 -13.12
N LEU A 140 10.84 4.99 -12.90
CA LEU A 140 9.54 4.83 -13.54
C LEU A 140 9.66 4.87 -15.07
N PHE A 141 10.33 5.88 -15.62
CA PHE A 141 10.51 6.01 -17.07
C PHE A 141 11.25 4.81 -17.68
N ASP A 142 12.33 4.35 -17.05
CA ASP A 142 13.11 3.21 -17.51
C ASP A 142 12.30 1.90 -17.44
N LEU A 143 11.50 1.72 -16.39
CA LEU A 143 10.60 0.58 -16.24
C LEU A 143 9.59 0.51 -17.40
N TRP A 144 8.91 1.61 -17.72
CA TRP A 144 7.96 1.64 -18.84
C TRP A 144 8.60 1.41 -20.23
N ARG A 145 9.90 1.69 -20.38
CA ARG A 145 10.64 1.37 -21.62
C ARG A 145 11.02 -0.09 -21.73
N SER A 146 11.20 -0.78 -20.59
CA SER A 146 11.55 -2.19 -20.55
C SER A 146 10.35 -3.13 -20.79
N ILE A 147 9.12 -2.64 -20.60
CA ILE A 147 7.91 -3.42 -20.85
C ILE A 147 7.75 -3.60 -22.36
N PRO A 148 7.75 -4.84 -22.89
CA PRO A 148 7.52 -5.09 -24.30
C PRO A 148 6.17 -4.49 -24.70
N ARG A 149 6.18 -3.54 -25.64
CA ARG A 149 4.93 -3.08 -26.25
C ARG A 149 4.54 -4.07 -27.33
N ASP A 150 3.40 -4.72 -27.17
CA ASP A 150 2.84 -5.53 -28.24
C ASP A 150 2.45 -4.60 -29.40
N PRO A 151 3.08 -4.69 -30.58
CA PRO A 151 2.78 -3.79 -31.69
C PRO A 151 1.36 -4.00 -32.26
N GLY A 152 0.61 -5.00 -31.80
CA GLY A 152 -0.73 -5.34 -32.29
C GLY A 152 -1.93 -4.69 -31.59
N ALA A 153 -1.73 -3.90 -30.52
CA ALA A 153 -2.84 -3.34 -29.72
C ALA A 153 -3.32 -1.93 -30.13
N GLN A 154 -3.03 -1.50 -31.37
CA GLN A 154 -3.68 -0.35 -31.98
C GLN A 154 -4.51 -0.83 -33.16
N ALA A 155 -5.82 -0.97 -32.95
CA ALA A 155 -6.85 -1.12 -33.98
C ALA A 155 -7.97 -0.13 -33.70
#